data_AF-A0ABD2QG76-F1
#
_entry.id   AF-A0ABD2QG76-F1
#
_cell.length_a   1.000
_cell.length_b   1.000
_cell.length_c   1.000
_cell.angle_alpha   90.00
_cell.angle_beta   90.00
_cell.angle_gamma   90.00
#
_symmetry.space_group_name_H-M   'P 1'
#
loop_
_entity.id
_entity.type
_entity.pdbx_description
1 polymer ?
#
loop_
_entity_poly.entity_id
_entity_poly.type
_entity_poly.pdbx_seq_one_letter_code
_entity_poly.pdbx_strand_id
1 'polypeptide(L)'
;MLLGTRQSMGLLLLIFLLKQGQVCFSVDTPVLPVRYFTNFTLYYTSRDDPAMPIPPWPNGPPPSEPYVVGRGATWYAWDLQIAVEAYEDFCVPVFDPPPYFPCMIFNYKDTAYLVTPPYVSLGPCCVYRPKWSAPHRDFMKTFAQYFDRTTRGFGPGIMSQEMDWWIIPNEPDSDDPNHKYFGGYGWARKPLPSGSNQPINFWYEGTIGWAQQIFYDFVESGPRTRDLDVFTLPKECATNITCLYQP
;
A
#
# COMPACT_ATOMS: atom_id res chain seq x y z
N MET A 1 54.98 -50.40 -4.46
CA MET A 1 53.78 -50.55 -3.62
C MET A 1 52.62 -49.90 -4.37
N LEU A 2 51.95 -50.71 -5.20
CA LEU A 2 50.63 -51.33 -4.90
C LEU A 2 49.53 -50.25 -4.94
N LEU A 3 48.90 -50.06 -6.12
CA LEU A 3 47.55 -50.55 -6.51
C LEU A 3 46.51 -49.42 -6.29
N GLY A 4 45.61 -49.03 -7.20
CA GLY A 4 45.20 -49.40 -8.57
C GLY A 4 44.35 -48.21 -9.11
N THR A 5 44.27 -47.87 -10.41
CA THR A 5 43.50 -48.52 -11.52
C THR A 5 42.09 -48.96 -11.11
N ARG A 6 41.00 -48.79 -11.84
CA ARG A 6 40.63 -48.25 -13.16
C ARG A 6 39.08 -48.37 -13.23
N GLN A 7 38.45 -47.53 -14.06
CA GLN A 7 37.29 -47.81 -14.94
C GLN A 7 36.05 -48.59 -14.45
N SER A 8 34.87 -47.98 -14.67
CA SER A 8 33.71 -48.53 -15.42
C SER A 8 32.71 -47.37 -15.61
N MET A 9 32.70 -46.65 -16.73
CA MET A 9 31.87 -46.88 -17.93
C MET A 9 30.50 -47.55 -17.67
N GLY A 10 29.45 -46.76 -17.87
CA GLY A 10 28.05 -47.18 -17.96
C GLY A 10 27.23 -46.05 -18.57
N LEU A 11 27.24 -46.00 -19.90
CA LEU A 11 26.51 -45.07 -20.76
C LEU A 11 25.04 -45.53 -20.90
N LEU A 12 24.13 -44.57 -21.12
CA LEU A 12 22.82 -44.70 -21.83
C LEU A 12 21.62 -45.32 -21.08
N LEU A 13 20.68 -44.48 -20.59
CA LEU A 13 19.41 -44.14 -21.27
C LEU A 13 18.51 -43.23 -20.39
N LEU A 14 18.03 -42.11 -20.97
CA LEU A 14 16.64 -41.59 -20.99
C LEU A 14 15.85 -41.55 -19.64
N ILE A 15 15.21 -40.49 -19.12
CA ILE A 15 14.48 -39.30 -19.60
C ILE A 15 14.22 -38.48 -18.31
N PHE A 16 14.61 -37.22 -18.14
CA PHE A 16 13.81 -35.98 -18.32
C PHE A 16 14.73 -34.87 -17.76
N LEU A 17 15.32 -33.99 -18.56
CA LEU A 17 14.75 -32.67 -18.87
C LEU A 17 13.67 -32.21 -17.88
N LEU A 18 14.08 -31.98 -16.65
CA LEU A 18 13.61 -30.85 -15.86
C LEU A 18 14.88 -30.06 -15.45
N LYS A 19 15.52 -29.31 -16.35
CA LYS A 19 15.20 -27.88 -16.41
C LYS A 19 13.75 -27.70 -15.97
N GLN A 20 13.52 -27.67 -14.66
CA GLN A 20 12.44 -26.87 -14.14
C GLN A 20 12.71 -25.53 -14.80
N GLY A 21 11.95 -25.27 -15.87
CA GLY A 21 11.75 -23.92 -16.29
C GLY A 21 11.50 -23.20 -14.98
N GLN A 22 12.33 -22.20 -14.72
CA GLN A 22 11.83 -21.05 -14.02
C GLN A 22 10.61 -20.67 -14.86
N VAL A 23 9.47 -21.26 -14.51
CA VAL A 23 8.18 -20.79 -14.96
C VAL A 23 8.21 -19.45 -14.30
N CYS A 24 8.66 -18.45 -15.06
CA CYS A 24 8.34 -17.07 -14.77
C CYS A 24 6.81 -17.07 -14.83
N PHE A 25 6.18 -17.42 -13.72
CA PHE A 25 4.86 -16.93 -13.42
C PHE A 25 5.07 -15.43 -13.33
N SER A 26 4.96 -14.77 -14.49
CA SER A 26 4.76 -13.34 -14.55
C SER A 26 3.40 -13.14 -13.90
N VAL A 27 3.40 -12.88 -12.60
CA VAL A 27 2.19 -12.41 -11.94
C VAL A 27 1.93 -11.04 -12.53
N ASP A 28 0.85 -10.93 -13.30
CA ASP A 28 0.48 -9.67 -13.92
C ASP A 28 0.26 -8.62 -12.83
N THR A 29 0.90 -7.47 -12.98
CA THR A 29 0.74 -6.38 -12.02
C THR A 29 -0.69 -5.85 -12.08
N PRO A 30 -1.35 -5.66 -10.93
CA PRO A 30 -2.71 -5.19 -10.91
C PRO A 30 -2.83 -3.77 -11.46
N VAL A 31 -3.96 -3.49 -12.11
CA VAL A 31 -4.29 -2.16 -12.65
C VAL A 31 -5.53 -1.67 -11.93
N LEU A 32 -5.45 -0.48 -11.35
CA LEU A 32 -6.61 0.16 -10.72
C LEU A 32 -7.72 0.41 -11.75
N PRO A 33 -9.00 0.35 -11.34
CA PRO A 33 -10.10 0.81 -12.19
C PRO A 33 -9.98 2.31 -12.48
N VAL A 34 -10.79 2.81 -13.43
CA VAL A 34 -10.82 4.27 -13.70
C VAL A 34 -11.29 5.03 -12.46
N ARG A 35 -12.26 4.46 -11.74
CA ARG A 35 -12.77 4.98 -10.49
C ARG A 35 -13.05 3.87 -9.50
N TYR A 36 -12.83 4.13 -8.21
CA TYR A 36 -13.29 3.26 -7.13
C TYR A 36 -13.59 4.02 -5.86
N PHE A 37 -14.34 3.35 -4.99
CA PHE A 37 -14.54 3.71 -3.59
C PHE A 37 -14.19 2.50 -2.73
N THR A 38 -13.55 2.73 -1.59
CA THR A 38 -13.32 1.68 -0.58
C THR A 38 -13.28 2.32 0.80
N ASN A 39 -13.70 1.58 1.81
CA ASN A 39 -13.41 1.89 3.20
C ASN A 39 -12.05 1.28 3.59
N PHE A 40 -11.45 1.76 4.67
CA PHE A 40 -10.29 1.14 5.27
C PHE A 40 -10.28 1.22 6.80
N THR A 41 -9.62 0.24 7.40
CA THR A 41 -9.16 0.29 8.80
C THR A 41 -7.65 0.47 8.78
N LEU A 42 -7.16 1.48 9.51
CA LEU A 42 -5.75 1.76 9.72
C LEU A 42 -5.36 1.32 11.12
N TYR A 43 -4.29 0.54 11.21
CA TYR A 43 -3.59 0.21 12.45
C TYR A 43 -2.23 0.90 12.43
N TYR A 44 -1.85 1.51 13.56
CA TYR A 44 -0.57 2.19 13.69
C TYR A 44 0.08 1.91 15.03
N THR A 45 1.38 1.64 15.01
CA THR A 45 2.21 1.41 16.21
C THR A 45 3.55 2.12 16.07
N SER A 46 4.19 2.43 17.21
CA SER A 46 5.54 3.00 17.20
C SER A 46 6.55 2.00 16.65
N ARG A 47 7.51 2.50 15.87
CA ARG A 47 8.58 1.70 15.29
C ARG A 47 9.62 1.31 16.34
N ASP A 48 9.79 2.16 17.35
CA ASP A 48 10.82 2.01 18.36
C ASP A 48 10.41 1.00 19.46
N ASP A 49 9.22 0.40 19.35
CA ASP A 49 8.80 -0.68 20.23
C ASP A 49 9.40 -2.02 19.74
N PRO A 50 10.37 -2.61 20.47
CA PRO A 50 11.02 -3.84 20.05
C PRO A 50 10.09 -5.07 20.08
N ALA A 51 8.92 -4.98 20.72
CA ALA A 51 7.92 -6.05 20.70
C ALA A 51 7.06 -6.04 19.43
N MET A 52 7.10 -4.97 18.64
CA MET A 52 6.26 -4.80 17.45
C MET A 52 6.96 -5.30 16.19
N PRO A 53 6.48 -6.39 15.56
CA PRO A 53 7.04 -6.82 14.28
C PRO A 53 6.59 -5.88 13.15
N ILE A 54 7.43 -5.78 12.12
CA ILE A 54 7.12 -5.07 10.87
C ILE A 54 5.86 -5.70 10.23
N PRO A 55 4.88 -4.89 9.77
CA PRO A 55 3.71 -5.40 9.04
C PRO A 55 4.08 -6.05 7.69
N PRO A 56 3.18 -6.81 7.05
CA PRO A 56 1.75 -6.92 7.33
C PRO A 56 1.43 -7.85 8.51
N TRP A 57 0.46 -7.46 9.35
CA TRP A 57 -0.03 -8.26 10.48
C TRP A 57 -1.20 -9.15 10.04
N PRO A 58 -1.05 -10.49 10.09
CA PRO A 58 -2.05 -11.47 9.65
C PRO A 58 -3.45 -11.26 10.23
N ASN A 59 -3.55 -10.90 11.51
CA ASN A 59 -4.85 -10.82 12.18
C ASN A 59 -5.54 -9.45 11.99
N GLY A 60 -4.86 -8.47 11.39
CA GLY A 60 -5.32 -7.10 11.29
C GLY A 60 -4.54 -6.15 12.20
N PRO A 61 -4.72 -6.23 13.53
CA PRO A 61 -3.95 -5.41 14.47
C PRO A 61 -2.53 -5.97 14.68
N PRO A 62 -1.61 -5.13 15.20
CA PRO A 62 -0.33 -5.58 15.77
C PRO A 62 -0.55 -6.65 16.86
N PRO A 63 0.43 -7.54 17.07
CA PRO A 63 0.31 -8.63 18.05
C PRO A 63 0.41 -8.19 19.51
N SER A 64 0.89 -6.97 19.78
CA SER A 64 1.07 -6.39 21.10
C SER A 64 0.61 -4.94 21.13
N GLU A 65 0.31 -4.43 22.32
CA GLU A 65 0.06 -3.01 22.60
C GLU A 65 1.36 -2.30 22.99
N PRO A 66 1.47 -0.97 22.80
CA PRO A 66 0.43 -0.03 22.37
C PRO A 66 0.30 0.11 20.84
N TYR A 67 -0.94 0.23 20.36
CA TYR A 67 -1.24 0.65 18.98
C TYR A 67 -2.53 1.46 18.95
N VAL A 68 -2.77 2.18 17.86
CA VAL A 68 -4.01 2.91 17.61
C VAL A 68 -4.72 2.37 16.37
N VAL A 69 -6.05 2.50 16.36
CA VAL A 69 -6.92 2.04 15.28
C VAL A 69 -7.74 3.21 14.78
N GLY A 70 -7.79 3.37 13.46
CA GLY A 70 -8.52 4.43 12.80
C GLY A 70 -9.30 3.89 11.62
N ARG A 71 -10.35 4.61 11.25
CA ARG A 71 -11.21 4.32 10.11
C ARG A 71 -11.05 5.41 9.07
N GLY A 72 -11.35 5.06 7.84
CA GLY A 72 -11.39 6.03 6.77
C GLY A 72 -11.94 5.45 5.49
N ALA A 73 -11.90 6.27 4.45
CA ALA A 73 -12.33 5.88 3.13
C ALA A 73 -11.48 6.55 2.05
N THR A 74 -11.36 5.86 0.92
CA THR A 74 -10.66 6.33 -0.26
C THR A 74 -11.63 6.46 -1.43
N TRP A 75 -11.61 7.61 -2.08
CA TRP A 75 -12.23 7.82 -3.40
C TRP A 75 -11.13 8.06 -4.41
N TYR A 76 -11.18 7.34 -5.52
CA TYR A 76 -10.22 7.50 -6.61
C TYR A 76 -10.98 7.73 -7.90
N ALA A 77 -10.60 8.77 -8.64
CA ALA A 77 -11.10 9.04 -9.99
C ALA A 77 -9.96 9.55 -10.87
N TRP A 78 -9.36 8.63 -11.63
CA TRP A 78 -8.23 8.91 -12.51
C TRP A 78 -8.59 9.93 -13.62
N ASP A 79 -9.76 9.77 -14.22
CA ASP A 79 -10.25 10.63 -15.30
C ASP A 79 -10.48 12.08 -14.85
N LEU A 80 -10.71 12.29 -13.55
CA LEU A 80 -10.83 13.61 -12.92
C LEU A 80 -9.50 14.07 -12.27
N GLN A 81 -8.45 13.25 -12.35
CA GLN A 81 -7.14 13.47 -11.69
C GLN A 81 -7.27 13.78 -10.20
N ILE A 82 -8.10 13.01 -9.50
CA ILE A 82 -8.35 13.18 -8.08
C ILE A 82 -8.30 11.84 -7.33
N ALA A 83 -7.65 11.87 -6.18
CA ALA A 83 -7.71 10.81 -5.17
C ALA A 83 -7.91 11.48 -3.81
N VAL A 84 -8.82 10.97 -3.01
CA VAL A 84 -9.16 11.49 -1.68
C VAL A 84 -9.04 10.36 -0.70
N GLU A 85 -8.30 10.57 0.38
CA GLU A 85 -8.32 9.74 1.57
C GLU A 85 -8.85 10.57 2.74
N ALA A 86 -9.99 10.16 3.28
CA ALA A 86 -10.57 10.76 4.48
C ALA A 86 -10.30 9.86 5.68
N TYR A 87 -9.69 10.43 6.70
CA TYR A 87 -9.33 9.78 7.95
C TYR A 87 -10.26 10.27 9.06
N GLU A 88 -11.03 9.36 9.66
CA GLU A 88 -12.13 9.71 10.57
C GLU A 88 -11.70 9.84 12.04
N ASP A 89 -10.66 9.12 12.45
CA ASP A 89 -10.28 9.02 13.87
C ASP A 89 -8.95 9.74 14.18
N PHE A 90 -7.93 9.55 13.34
CA PHE A 90 -6.65 10.24 13.42
C PHE A 90 -6.02 10.36 12.02
N CYS A 91 -5.20 11.38 11.80
CA CYS A 91 -4.64 11.69 10.49
C CYS A 91 -3.45 10.79 10.17
N VAL A 92 -3.01 10.80 8.91
CA VAL A 92 -2.00 9.86 8.39
C VAL A 92 -0.75 9.87 9.27
N PRO A 93 -0.30 8.71 9.78
CA PRO A 93 0.83 8.62 10.69
C PRO A 93 2.20 8.73 9.98
N VAL A 94 2.25 9.51 8.90
CA VAL A 94 3.48 9.96 8.22
C VAL A 94 3.81 11.41 8.61
N PHE A 95 3.17 11.91 9.64
CA PHE A 95 3.28 13.29 10.10
C PHE A 95 3.87 13.29 11.51
N ASP A 96 4.96 14.04 11.70
CA ASP A 96 5.54 14.34 13.00
C ASP A 96 5.14 15.76 13.46
N PRO A 97 4.52 15.94 14.64
CA PRO A 97 4.11 14.93 15.62
C PRO A 97 2.86 14.13 15.20
N PRO A 98 2.63 12.92 15.77
CA PRO A 98 1.48 12.08 15.43
C PRO A 98 0.16 12.84 15.55
N PRO A 99 -0.57 12.99 14.44
CA PRO A 99 -1.76 13.82 14.44
C PRO A 99 -2.98 13.03 14.92
N TYR A 100 -3.27 13.11 16.22
CA TYR A 100 -4.47 12.52 16.85
C TYR A 100 -5.76 13.32 16.57
N PHE A 101 -6.01 13.64 15.30
CA PHE A 101 -7.21 14.35 14.85
C PHE A 101 -7.61 13.86 13.44
N PRO A 102 -8.90 13.85 13.07
CA PRO A 102 -9.34 13.48 11.73
C PRO A 102 -8.79 14.44 10.67
N CYS A 103 -8.53 13.95 9.46
CA CYS A 103 -8.11 14.81 8.36
C CYS A 103 -8.55 14.27 7.01
N MET A 104 -8.35 15.06 5.97
CA MET A 104 -8.49 14.61 4.60
C MET A 104 -7.23 14.98 3.82
N ILE A 105 -6.61 13.97 3.20
CA ILE A 105 -5.57 14.19 2.19
C ILE A 105 -6.22 13.98 0.84
N PHE A 106 -5.97 14.87 -0.11
CA PHE A 106 -6.39 14.63 -1.47
C PHE A 106 -5.40 15.16 -2.48
N ASN A 107 -5.21 14.40 -3.56
CA ASN A 107 -4.52 14.83 -4.75
C ASN A 107 -5.52 15.47 -5.70
N TYR A 108 -5.25 16.66 -6.21
CA TYR A 108 -6.06 17.29 -7.26
C TYR A 108 -5.15 18.02 -8.26
N LYS A 109 -5.23 17.64 -9.54
CA LYS A 109 -4.48 18.27 -10.65
C LYS A 109 -2.99 18.51 -10.32
N ASP A 110 -2.31 17.46 -9.89
CA ASP A 110 -0.86 17.44 -9.58
C ASP A 110 -0.45 18.14 -8.27
N THR A 111 -1.38 18.37 -7.35
CA THR A 111 -1.05 18.88 -6.01
C THR A 111 -1.75 18.05 -4.94
N ALA A 112 -1.01 17.67 -3.90
CA ALA A 112 -1.57 17.07 -2.70
C ALA A 112 -1.88 18.14 -1.67
N TYR A 113 -3.09 18.12 -1.15
CA TYR A 113 -3.59 19.01 -0.12
C TYR A 113 -3.87 18.22 1.16
N LEU A 114 -3.71 18.87 2.29
CA LEU A 114 -4.15 18.38 3.59
C LEU A 114 -5.20 19.36 4.15
N VAL A 115 -6.36 18.83 4.50
CA VAL A 115 -7.43 19.54 5.19
C VAL A 115 -7.48 19.06 6.63
N THR A 116 -7.44 20.00 7.56
CA THR A 116 -7.50 19.72 8.99
C THR A 116 -8.70 20.44 9.64
N PRO A 117 -9.20 19.94 10.79
CA PRO A 117 -10.26 20.60 11.51
C PRO A 117 -9.83 21.99 11.99
N PRO A 118 -10.75 22.97 12.09
CA PRO A 118 -10.41 24.35 12.42
C PRO A 118 -9.83 24.55 13.83
N TYR A 119 -10.06 23.60 14.75
CA TYR A 119 -9.48 23.62 16.09
C TYR A 119 -8.00 23.23 16.09
N VAL A 120 -7.53 22.61 15.01
CA VAL A 120 -6.12 22.34 14.79
C VAL A 120 -5.55 23.64 14.21
N SER A 121 -4.59 24.25 14.92
CA SER A 121 -4.02 25.57 14.56
C SER A 121 -3.12 25.54 13.30
N LEU A 122 -3.39 24.62 12.38
CA LEU A 122 -2.65 24.37 11.14
C LEU A 122 -3.34 24.98 9.92
N GLY A 123 -4.54 25.53 10.11
CA GLY A 123 -5.36 26.10 9.05
C GLY A 123 -6.28 25.08 8.39
N PRO A 124 -7.36 25.55 7.75
CA PRO A 124 -8.37 24.66 7.18
C PRO A 124 -7.83 23.82 6.02
N CYS A 125 -6.84 24.32 5.28
CA CYS A 125 -6.21 23.60 4.19
C CYS A 125 -4.79 24.13 3.89
N CYS A 126 -3.88 23.24 3.52
CA CYS A 126 -2.52 23.56 3.09
C CYS A 126 -2.06 22.64 1.95
N VAL A 127 -1.05 23.09 1.19
CA VAL A 127 -0.35 22.29 0.18
C VAL A 127 0.61 21.34 0.91
N TYR A 128 0.29 20.05 0.91
CA TYR A 128 1.15 19.02 1.49
C TYR A 128 2.35 18.76 0.58
N ARG A 129 2.11 18.51 -0.72
CA ARG A 129 3.17 18.26 -1.68
C ARG A 129 2.80 18.78 -3.07
N PRO A 130 3.59 19.67 -3.67
CA PRO A 130 3.44 20.02 -5.07
C PRO A 130 3.96 18.88 -5.97
N LYS A 131 3.46 18.79 -7.19
CA LYS A 131 3.83 17.74 -8.17
C LYS A 131 3.56 16.33 -7.66
N TRP A 132 2.41 16.18 -7.01
CA TRP A 132 1.97 14.92 -6.42
C TRP A 132 0.56 14.63 -6.93
N SER A 133 0.47 14.11 -8.14
CA SER A 133 -0.79 13.70 -8.75
C SER A 133 -1.36 12.43 -8.08
N ALA A 134 -2.65 12.19 -8.29
CA ALA A 134 -3.22 10.87 -8.02
C ALA A 134 -2.38 9.80 -8.74
N PRO A 135 -2.11 8.64 -8.11
CA PRO A 135 -1.33 7.58 -8.74
C PRO A 135 -1.95 7.18 -10.08
N HIS A 136 -1.12 7.03 -11.11
CA HIS A 136 -1.58 6.48 -12.38
C HIS A 136 -2.11 5.06 -12.16
N ARG A 137 -3.12 4.65 -12.94
CA ARG A 137 -3.83 3.38 -12.73
C ARG A 137 -2.94 2.14 -12.76
N ASP A 138 -1.83 2.20 -13.49
CA ASP A 138 -0.89 1.10 -13.63
C ASP A 138 0.41 1.29 -12.82
N PHE A 139 0.39 2.13 -11.77
CA PHE A 139 1.57 2.43 -10.96
C PHE A 139 2.29 1.17 -10.41
N MET A 140 1.55 0.08 -10.19
CA MET A 140 2.13 -1.20 -9.74
C MET A 140 3.10 -1.82 -10.75
N LYS A 141 3.09 -1.42 -12.02
CA LYS A 141 4.11 -1.81 -13.01
C LYS A 141 5.52 -1.38 -12.59
N THR A 142 5.65 -0.24 -11.92
CA THR A 142 6.94 0.24 -11.37
C THR A 142 7.47 -0.73 -10.32
N PHE A 143 6.58 -1.46 -9.64
CA PHE A 143 6.94 -2.42 -8.59
C PHE A 143 6.92 -3.87 -9.07
N ALA A 144 6.73 -4.14 -10.37
CA ALA A 144 6.57 -5.50 -10.91
C ALA A 144 7.68 -6.47 -10.46
N GLN A 145 8.93 -6.00 -10.47
CA GLN A 145 10.12 -6.76 -10.10
C GLN A 145 10.23 -7.08 -8.60
N TYR A 146 9.43 -6.42 -7.76
CA TYR A 146 9.41 -6.63 -6.31
C TYR A 146 8.24 -7.49 -5.84
N PHE A 147 7.68 -8.31 -6.73
CA PHE A 147 6.79 -9.38 -6.34
C PHE A 147 7.51 -10.29 -5.32
N ASP A 148 6.86 -10.54 -4.20
CA ASP A 148 7.41 -11.33 -3.10
C ASP A 148 6.79 -12.73 -3.06
N ARG A 149 5.47 -12.82 -2.89
CA ARG A 149 4.77 -14.10 -2.68
C ARG A 149 3.28 -14.03 -2.96
N THR A 150 2.67 -15.20 -3.09
CA THR A 150 1.21 -15.38 -2.95
C THR A 150 0.90 -16.03 -1.60
N THR A 151 -0.11 -15.55 -0.88
CA THR A 151 -0.65 -16.19 0.32
C THR A 151 -2.09 -16.64 0.12
N ARG A 152 -2.53 -17.68 0.85
CA ARG A 152 -3.92 -18.10 0.96
C ARG A 152 -4.33 -18.10 2.43
N GLY A 153 -5.41 -17.42 2.78
CA GLY A 153 -5.85 -17.36 4.18
C GLY A 153 -4.88 -16.58 5.06
N PHE A 154 -4.39 -15.42 4.60
CA PHE A 154 -3.42 -14.62 5.36
C PHE A 154 -4.00 -14.16 6.70
N GLY A 155 -5.31 -13.93 6.76
CA GLY A 155 -5.99 -13.45 7.96
C GLY A 155 -7.50 -13.72 7.95
N PRO A 156 -8.23 -13.22 8.95
CA PRO A 156 -9.69 -13.26 8.96
C PRO A 156 -10.30 -12.28 7.94
N GLY A 157 -11.59 -12.44 7.67
CA GLY A 157 -12.37 -11.50 6.86
C GLY A 157 -11.84 -11.36 5.44
N ILE A 158 -11.66 -10.12 4.97
CA ILE A 158 -11.19 -9.82 3.61
C ILE A 158 -9.77 -10.36 3.33
N MET A 159 -8.94 -10.56 4.36
CA MET A 159 -7.58 -11.12 4.22
C MET A 159 -7.56 -12.66 4.13
N SER A 160 -8.72 -13.32 4.21
CA SER A 160 -8.80 -14.79 4.11
C SER A 160 -8.67 -15.31 2.68
N GLN A 161 -8.77 -14.42 1.69
CA GLN A 161 -8.68 -14.76 0.28
C GLN A 161 -7.23 -15.05 -0.19
N GLU A 162 -7.08 -15.44 -1.45
CA GLU A 162 -5.77 -15.55 -2.08
C GLU A 162 -5.26 -14.16 -2.48
N MET A 163 -4.05 -13.83 -2.07
CA MET A 163 -3.45 -12.50 -2.24
C MET A 163 -2.05 -12.59 -2.81
N ASP A 164 -1.74 -11.69 -3.74
CA ASP A 164 -0.41 -11.48 -4.30
C ASP A 164 0.23 -10.26 -3.63
N TRP A 165 1.51 -10.40 -3.23
CA TRP A 165 2.22 -9.41 -2.43
C TRP A 165 3.40 -8.81 -3.18
N TRP A 166 3.55 -7.49 -3.05
CA TRP A 166 4.70 -6.72 -3.52
C TRP A 166 5.31 -5.96 -2.36
N ILE A 167 6.65 -5.99 -2.26
CA ILE A 167 7.41 -5.24 -1.26
C ILE A 167 7.97 -3.99 -1.93
N ILE A 168 7.72 -2.83 -1.34
CA ILE A 168 8.27 -1.55 -1.81
C ILE A 168 9.55 -1.30 -1.02
N PRO A 169 10.73 -1.35 -1.67
CA PRO A 169 11.99 -1.05 -0.98
C PRO A 169 12.03 0.43 -0.61
N ASN A 170 12.80 0.77 0.43
CA ASN A 170 13.25 2.16 0.61
C ASN A 170 14.22 2.53 -0.51
N GLU A 171 14.55 3.82 -0.65
CA GLU A 171 15.46 4.30 -1.70
C GLU A 171 16.76 3.46 -1.73
N PRO A 172 17.32 3.17 -2.91
CA PRO A 172 18.37 2.17 -3.10
C PRO A 172 19.68 2.43 -2.32
N ASP A 173 19.86 3.63 -1.76
CA ASP A 173 21.02 4.04 -0.98
C ASP A 173 20.78 4.06 0.55
N SER A 174 19.63 3.56 1.01
CA SER A 174 19.32 3.37 2.43
C SER A 174 20.03 2.12 2.96
N ASP A 175 21.31 2.25 3.32
CA ASP A 175 22.11 1.21 3.97
C ASP A 175 21.69 0.92 5.43
N ASP A 176 20.61 1.52 5.93
CA ASP A 176 20.11 1.22 7.27
C ASP A 176 19.39 -0.14 7.29
N PRO A 177 19.96 -1.16 7.96
CA PRO A 177 19.34 -2.48 8.04
C PRO A 177 17.98 -2.46 8.76
N ASN A 178 17.68 -1.40 9.51
CA ASN A 178 16.40 -1.21 10.20
C ASN A 178 15.33 -0.58 9.31
N HIS A 179 15.71 0.06 8.19
CA HIS A 179 14.82 0.77 7.26
C HIS A 179 14.93 0.20 5.85
N LYS A 180 14.86 -1.13 5.71
CA LYS A 180 15.01 -1.79 4.42
C LYS A 180 13.82 -1.56 3.47
N TYR A 181 12.63 -1.30 4.02
CA TYR A 181 11.38 -1.28 3.28
C TYR A 181 10.60 -0.02 3.56
N PHE A 182 10.12 0.65 2.51
CA PHE A 182 9.12 1.69 2.64
C PHE A 182 7.77 1.08 3.02
N GLY A 183 7.44 -0.08 2.47
CA GLY A 183 6.13 -0.69 2.66
C GLY A 183 5.86 -1.88 1.76
N GLY A 184 4.59 -2.18 1.54
CA GLY A 184 4.16 -3.19 0.59
C GLY A 184 2.66 -3.24 0.40
N TYR A 185 2.26 -3.84 -0.72
CA TYR A 185 0.86 -4.04 -1.07
C TYR A 185 0.50 -5.51 -1.13
N GLY A 186 -0.67 -5.86 -0.60
CA GLY A 186 -1.34 -7.12 -0.83
C GLY A 186 -2.60 -6.91 -1.67
N TRP A 187 -2.66 -7.53 -2.83
CA TRP A 187 -3.80 -7.44 -3.76
C TRP A 187 -4.54 -8.76 -3.82
N ALA A 188 -5.87 -8.69 -3.96
CA ALA A 188 -6.69 -9.85 -4.23
C ALA A 188 -6.25 -10.49 -5.56
N ARG A 189 -5.91 -11.78 -5.56
CA ARG A 189 -5.52 -12.49 -6.78
C ARG A 189 -6.68 -12.67 -7.74
N LYS A 190 -7.88 -12.91 -7.20
CA LYS A 190 -9.10 -13.02 -7.99
C LYS A 190 -9.62 -11.62 -8.32
N PRO A 191 -9.76 -11.25 -9.59
CA PRO A 191 -10.32 -9.96 -9.96
C PRO A 191 -11.81 -9.89 -9.63
N LEU A 192 -12.31 -8.66 -9.51
CA LEU A 192 -13.73 -8.37 -9.55
C LEU A 192 -14.36 -8.78 -10.89
N PRO A 193 -15.70 -8.91 -10.98
CA PRO A 193 -16.39 -9.11 -12.25
C PRO A 193 -16.10 -8.02 -13.30
N SER A 194 -15.69 -6.83 -12.87
CA SER A 194 -15.24 -5.72 -13.72
C SER A 194 -13.85 -5.94 -14.33
N GLY A 195 -13.09 -6.94 -13.87
CA GLY A 195 -11.77 -7.31 -14.37
C GLY A 195 -10.59 -6.73 -13.58
N SER A 196 -10.82 -5.84 -12.62
CA SER A 196 -9.74 -5.28 -11.79
C SER A 196 -9.46 -6.14 -10.55
N ASN A 197 -8.19 -6.18 -10.14
CA ASN A 197 -7.80 -6.69 -8.84
C ASN A 197 -7.96 -5.59 -7.79
N GLN A 198 -8.34 -5.95 -6.57
CA GLN A 198 -8.52 -4.98 -5.49
C GLN A 198 -7.28 -4.91 -4.61
N PRO A 199 -6.82 -3.72 -4.20
CA PRO A 199 -5.89 -3.62 -3.08
C PRO A 199 -6.64 -4.03 -1.81
N ILE A 200 -6.07 -4.94 -1.03
CA ILE A 200 -6.67 -5.43 0.22
C ILE A 200 -5.87 -4.94 1.42
N ASN A 201 -4.55 -4.87 1.28
CA ASN A 201 -3.66 -4.43 2.34
C ASN A 201 -2.61 -3.48 1.77
N PHE A 202 -2.37 -2.39 2.47
CA PHE A 202 -1.19 -1.55 2.28
C PHE A 202 -0.54 -1.34 3.63
N TRP A 203 0.73 -1.70 3.74
CA TRP A 203 1.52 -1.41 4.93
C TRP A 203 2.70 -0.54 4.56
N TYR A 204 3.11 0.32 5.48
CA TYR A 204 4.21 1.24 5.23
C TYR A 204 4.87 1.70 6.52
N GLU A 205 6.10 2.16 6.36
CA GLU A 205 6.85 2.90 7.34
C GLU A 205 6.41 4.37 7.32
N GLY A 206 5.86 4.83 8.43
CA GLY A 206 5.67 6.26 8.72
C GLY A 206 6.90 6.86 9.41
N THR A 207 6.85 8.14 9.71
CA THR A 207 7.98 8.90 10.28
C THR A 207 8.49 8.30 11.59
N ILE A 208 7.58 7.86 12.46
CA ILE A 208 7.91 7.30 13.79
C ILE A 208 7.28 5.93 14.08
N GLY A 209 6.76 5.25 13.05
CA GLY A 209 5.96 4.04 13.28
C GLY A 209 5.63 3.21 12.06
N TRP A 210 5.01 2.07 12.31
CA TRP A 210 4.52 1.15 11.28
C TRP A 210 3.01 1.28 11.15
N ALA A 211 2.54 1.33 9.90
CA ALA A 211 1.14 1.41 9.56
C ALA A 211 0.70 0.19 8.74
N GLN A 212 -0.53 -0.26 8.97
CA GLN A 212 -1.24 -1.22 8.13
C GLN A 212 -2.66 -0.73 7.86
N GLN A 213 -2.97 -0.48 6.59
CA GLN A 213 -4.31 -0.20 6.09
C GLN A 213 -4.91 -1.46 5.47
N ILE A 214 -6.12 -1.81 5.90
CA ILE A 214 -6.90 -2.93 5.35
C ILE A 214 -8.13 -2.34 4.67
N PHE A 215 -8.22 -2.56 3.36
CA PHE A 215 -9.31 -2.06 2.52
C PHE A 215 -10.47 -3.06 2.48
N TYR A 216 -11.70 -2.54 2.58
CA TYR A 216 -12.94 -3.32 2.50
C TYR A 216 -14.07 -2.49 1.87
N ASP A 217 -15.18 -3.16 1.51
CA ASP A 217 -16.29 -2.55 0.75
C ASP A 217 -15.86 -1.91 -0.57
N PHE A 218 -14.87 -2.51 -1.23
CA PHE A 218 -14.34 -2.00 -2.49
C PHE A 218 -15.39 -2.10 -3.61
N VAL A 219 -15.70 -0.97 -4.25
CA VAL A 219 -16.65 -0.87 -5.37
C VAL A 219 -16.10 -0.01 -6.50
N GLU A 220 -16.38 -0.42 -7.74
CA GLU A 220 -15.94 0.28 -8.97
C GLU A 220 -17.10 0.91 -9.74
N SER A 221 -18.31 0.79 -9.20
CA SER A 221 -19.53 1.35 -9.77
C SER A 221 -20.50 1.71 -8.65
N GLY A 222 -21.54 2.47 -9.00
CA GLY A 222 -22.57 2.93 -8.08
C GLY A 222 -22.40 4.39 -7.64
N PRO A 223 -23.23 4.87 -6.71
CA PRO A 223 -23.28 6.29 -6.35
C PRO A 223 -21.95 6.81 -5.79
N ARG A 224 -21.29 6.01 -4.94
CA ARG A 224 -20.05 6.43 -4.24
C ARG A 224 -18.88 6.69 -5.18
N THR A 225 -18.81 6.02 -6.33
CA THR A 225 -17.75 6.30 -7.34
C THR A 225 -18.01 7.58 -8.14
N ARG A 226 -19.14 8.25 -7.89
CA ARG A 226 -19.55 9.51 -8.52
C ARG A 226 -19.59 10.69 -7.55
N ASP A 227 -19.24 10.49 -6.28
CA ASP A 227 -19.21 11.57 -5.27
C ASP A 227 -18.28 12.73 -5.69
N LEU A 228 -17.26 12.44 -6.52
CA LEU A 228 -16.30 13.43 -7.02
C LEU A 228 -16.72 14.12 -8.34
N ASP A 229 -17.86 13.77 -8.94
CA ASP A 229 -18.32 14.36 -10.22
C ASP A 229 -18.49 15.89 -10.14
N VAL A 230 -18.87 16.38 -8.96
CA VAL A 230 -19.10 17.80 -8.67
C VAL A 230 -17.99 18.40 -7.82
N PHE A 231 -16.85 17.71 -7.68
CA PHE A 231 -15.75 18.19 -6.87
C PHE A 231 -15.21 19.51 -7.42
N THR A 232 -15.10 20.48 -6.53
CA THR A 232 -14.42 21.74 -6.78
C THR A 232 -13.43 21.97 -5.64
N LEU A 233 -12.24 22.48 -5.98
CA LEU A 233 -11.23 22.79 -4.96
C LEU A 233 -11.83 23.80 -3.96
N PRO A 234 -11.88 23.49 -2.65
CA PRO A 234 -12.37 24.42 -1.65
C PRO A 234 -11.59 25.74 -1.69
N LYS A 235 -12.24 26.86 -1.39
CA LYS A 235 -11.60 28.19 -1.44
C LYS A 235 -10.43 28.28 -0.48
N GLU A 236 -10.55 27.61 0.66
CA GLU A 236 -9.53 27.47 1.70
C GLU A 236 -8.29 26.75 1.18
N CYS A 237 -8.45 25.83 0.21
CA CYS A 237 -7.37 25.11 -0.45
C CYS A 237 -6.81 25.82 -1.68
N ALA A 238 -7.40 26.94 -2.13
CA ALA A 238 -6.82 27.80 -3.16
C ALA A 238 -5.68 28.65 -2.56
N THR A 239 -4.64 27.97 -2.07
CA THR A 239 -3.55 28.53 -1.27
C THR A 239 -2.20 28.01 -1.75
N ASN A 240 -1.15 28.78 -1.47
CA ASN A 240 0.24 28.36 -1.64
C ASN A 240 0.92 28.08 -0.28
N ILE A 241 0.15 28.05 0.81
CA ILE A 241 0.66 27.75 2.15
C ILE A 241 1.07 26.28 2.20
N THR A 242 2.33 26.00 2.47
CA THR A 242 2.85 24.65 2.68
C THR A 242 2.44 24.13 4.06
N CYS A 243 2.08 22.85 4.15
CA CYS A 243 1.81 22.21 5.43
C CYS A 243 3.08 22.15 6.30
N LEU A 244 2.96 22.46 7.59
CA LEU A 244 4.05 22.37 8.56
C LEU A 244 4.23 20.93 9.08
N TYR A 245 4.39 19.97 8.17
CA TYR A 245 4.68 18.58 8.51
C TYR A 245 5.92 18.11 7.77
N GLN A 246 6.84 17.49 8.50
CA GLN A 246 7.91 16.71 7.89
C GLN A 246 7.36 15.31 7.59
N PRO A 247 7.47 14.81 6.35
CA PRO A 247 7.25 13.40 6.06
C PRO A 247 8.29 12.51 6.76
#